data_AF-A0A816V1S6-F1
#
_entry.id   AF-A0A816V1S6-F1
#
_cell.length_a   1.000
_cell.length_b   1.000
_cell.length_c   1.000
_cell.angle_alpha   90.00
_cell.angle_beta   90.00
_cell.angle_gamma   90.00
#
_symmetry.space_group_name_H-M   'P 1'
#
loop_
_entity.id
_entity.type
_entity.pdbx_description
1 polymer ?
#
loop_
_entity_poly.entity_id
_entity_poly.type
_entity_poly.pdbx_seq_one_letter_code
_entity_poly.pdbx_strand_id
1 'polypeptide(L)'
;LWGPLQEYFLVYLPVNQKLQVQNNDRYEKIKETLTSYVIKIRLQFVLFLCETIFDRFLTLFQQETPLIHVLHYELSSLYCLVLLKFLTTDYVDDKVGGFLLDLDFKLNEKQLNNKQIRIGEETLKLLNHLTQKERETFFEDVRKIYHTTAEYFKKNVPLKNSFLSDVQILHPSYRSV
;
A
#
# COMPACT_ATOMS: atom_id res chain seq x y z
N LEU A 1 -14.26 -5.53 -5.00
CA LEU A 1 -13.50 -6.60 -5.68
C LEU A 1 -13.75 -8.02 -5.11
N TRP A 2 -13.82 -8.19 -3.78
CA TRP A 2 -13.93 -9.51 -3.16
C TRP A 2 -15.22 -10.30 -3.51
N GLY A 3 -16.39 -9.63 -3.47
CA GLY A 3 -17.68 -10.25 -3.81
C GLY A 3 -17.71 -10.84 -5.24
N PRO A 4 -17.34 -10.07 -6.28
CA PRO A 4 -17.26 -10.58 -7.65
C PRO A 4 -16.30 -11.77 -7.82
N LEU A 5 -15.16 -11.79 -7.12
CA LEU A 5 -14.24 -12.94 -7.14
C LEU A 5 -14.88 -14.18 -6.52
N GLN A 6 -15.55 -14.03 -5.38
CA GLN A 6 -16.26 -15.16 -4.75
C GLN A 6 -17.40 -15.67 -5.64
N GLU A 7 -18.19 -14.77 -6.23
CA GLU A 7 -19.29 -15.16 -7.12
C GLU A 7 -18.78 -15.93 -8.36
N TYR A 8 -17.74 -15.42 -9.02
CA TYR A 8 -17.18 -16.06 -10.19
C TYR A 8 -16.56 -17.43 -9.88
N PHE A 9 -15.72 -17.51 -8.85
CA PHE A 9 -14.97 -18.74 -8.53
C PHE A 9 -15.76 -19.75 -7.70
N LEU A 10 -16.70 -19.33 -6.86
CA LEU A 10 -17.43 -20.25 -5.97
C LEU A 10 -18.83 -20.61 -6.50
N VAL A 11 -19.43 -19.78 -7.35
CA VAL A 11 -20.79 -20.00 -7.88
C VAL A 11 -20.76 -20.32 -9.37
N TYR A 12 -20.19 -19.43 -10.20
CA TYR A 12 -20.26 -19.57 -11.66
C TYR A 12 -19.39 -20.72 -12.20
N LEU A 13 -18.10 -20.72 -11.84
CA LEU A 13 -17.12 -21.70 -12.33
C LEU A 13 -17.49 -23.17 -12.07
N PRO A 14 -17.87 -23.58 -10.84
CA PRO A 14 -18.19 -24.98 -10.57
C PRO A 14 -19.49 -25.47 -11.24
N VAL A 15 -20.43 -24.57 -11.55
CA VAL A 15 -21.69 -24.89 -12.25
C VAL A 15 -21.49 -25.04 -13.75
N ASN A 16 -20.47 -24.39 -14.33
CA ASN A 16 -20.19 -24.45 -15.75
C ASN A 16 -19.50 -25.77 -16.14
N GLN A 17 -20.31 -26.76 -16.51
CA GLN A 17 -19.88 -28.11 -16.89
C GLN A 17 -18.84 -28.16 -18.02
N LYS A 18 -18.77 -27.13 -18.88
CA LYS A 18 -17.79 -27.05 -19.97
C LYS A 18 -16.36 -26.83 -19.47
N LEU A 19 -16.18 -26.30 -18.25
CA LEU A 19 -14.87 -25.91 -17.73
C LEU A 19 -14.19 -27.01 -16.90
N GLN A 20 -14.90 -28.09 -16.55
CA GLN A 20 -14.38 -29.28 -15.84
C GLN A 20 -13.43 -28.97 -14.65
N VAL A 21 -13.70 -27.91 -13.90
CA VAL A 21 -12.80 -27.40 -12.85
C VAL A 21 -12.86 -28.19 -11.53
N GLN A 22 -13.85 -29.06 -11.35
CA GLN A 22 -14.14 -29.73 -10.07
C GLN A 22 -13.05 -30.70 -9.59
N ASN A 23 -12.18 -31.19 -10.48
CA ASN A 23 -11.05 -32.08 -10.16
C ASN A 23 -9.68 -31.40 -10.34
N ASN A 24 -9.65 -30.06 -10.36
CA ASN A 24 -8.42 -29.31 -10.57
C ASN A 24 -7.84 -28.82 -9.24
N ASP A 25 -6.66 -29.31 -8.87
CA ASP A 25 -5.95 -28.91 -7.65
C ASP A 25 -5.73 -27.40 -7.53
N ARG A 26 -5.53 -26.71 -8.65
CA ARG A 26 -5.38 -25.24 -8.67
C ARG A 26 -6.69 -24.55 -8.31
N TYR A 27 -7.81 -25.09 -8.76
CA TYR A 27 -9.13 -24.56 -8.45
C TYR A 27 -9.45 -24.75 -6.96
N GLU A 28 -9.20 -25.93 -6.39
CA GLU A 28 -9.44 -26.17 -4.96
C GLU A 28 -8.57 -25.24 -4.09
N LYS A 29 -7.31 -25.01 -4.45
CA LYS A 29 -6.46 -24.02 -3.75
C LYS A 29 -7.03 -22.59 -3.81
N ILE A 30 -7.56 -22.17 -4.95
CA ILE A 30 -8.18 -20.84 -5.10
C ILE A 30 -9.46 -20.76 -4.27
N LYS A 31 -10.28 -21.81 -4.30
CA LYS A 31 -11.52 -21.91 -3.51
C LYS A 31 -11.23 -21.83 -2.01
N GLU A 32 -10.28 -22.62 -1.50
CA GLU A 32 -9.80 -22.53 -0.11
C GLU A 32 -9.36 -21.11 0.23
N THR A 33 -8.57 -20.50 -0.66
CA THR A 33 -8.08 -19.12 -0.51
C THR A 33 -9.23 -18.11 -0.42
N LEU A 34 -10.24 -18.22 -1.28
CA LEU A 34 -11.41 -17.33 -1.32
C LEU A 34 -12.42 -17.57 -0.19
N THR A 35 -12.37 -18.73 0.45
CA THR A 35 -13.13 -19.03 1.67
C THR A 35 -12.39 -18.61 2.95
N SER A 36 -11.07 -18.40 2.88
CA SER A 36 -10.26 -18.03 4.03
C SER A 36 -10.54 -16.60 4.50
N TYR A 37 -11.02 -16.48 5.74
CA TYR A 37 -11.29 -15.20 6.37
C TYR A 37 -10.01 -14.36 6.57
N VAL A 38 -8.89 -15.02 6.91
CA VAL A 38 -7.58 -14.37 7.09
C VAL A 38 -7.13 -13.73 5.77
N ILE A 39 -7.32 -14.42 4.64
CA ILE A 39 -6.91 -13.91 3.33
C ILE A 39 -7.80 -12.74 2.90
N LYS A 40 -9.10 -12.81 3.17
CA LYS A 40 -10.02 -11.68 2.95
C LYS A 40 -9.52 -10.41 3.63
N ILE A 41 -9.13 -10.49 4.91
CA ILE A 41 -8.61 -9.34 5.66
C ILE A 41 -7.33 -8.80 5.04
N ARG A 42 -6.38 -9.69 4.71
CA ARG A 42 -5.11 -9.29 4.09
C ARG A 42 -5.33 -8.59 2.76
N LEU A 43 -6.26 -9.07 1.93
CA LEU A 43 -6.59 -8.42 0.66
C LEU A 43 -7.31 -7.09 0.87
N GLN A 44 -8.17 -6.97 1.88
CA GLN A 44 -8.79 -5.70 2.21
C GLN A 44 -7.74 -4.66 2.64
N PHE A 45 -6.72 -5.08 3.39
CA PHE A 45 -5.58 -4.24 3.74
C PHE A 45 -4.78 -3.82 2.49
N VAL A 46 -4.51 -4.75 1.56
CA VAL A 46 -3.82 -4.42 0.30
C VAL A 46 -4.62 -3.42 -0.53
N LEU A 47 -5.95 -3.58 -0.63
CA LEU A 47 -6.82 -2.61 -1.31
C LEU A 47 -6.71 -1.22 -0.67
N PHE A 48 -6.74 -1.16 0.67
CA PHE A 48 -6.52 0.09 1.40
C PHE A 48 -5.16 0.75 1.08
N LEU A 49 -4.09 -0.04 0.94
CA LEU A 49 -2.78 0.51 0.53
C LEU A 49 -2.83 1.08 -0.89
N CYS A 50 -3.43 0.35 -1.83
CA CYS A 50 -3.61 0.81 -3.21
C CYS A 50 -4.35 2.14 -3.26
N GLU A 51 -5.51 2.21 -2.61
CA GLU A 51 -6.39 3.38 -2.62
C GLU A 51 -5.78 4.59 -1.89
N THR A 52 -5.08 4.37 -0.77
CA THR A 52 -4.66 5.49 0.11
C THR A 52 -3.20 5.90 -0.01
N ILE A 53 -2.39 5.18 -0.78
CA ILE A 53 -0.98 5.49 -1.01
C ILE A 53 -0.71 5.67 -2.50
N PHE A 54 -1.10 4.70 -3.33
CA PHE A 54 -0.62 4.62 -4.71
C PHE A 54 -1.55 5.28 -5.73
N ASP A 55 -2.86 5.28 -5.49
CA ASP A 55 -3.87 5.68 -6.48
C ASP A 55 -3.66 7.09 -7.04
N ARG A 56 -3.42 8.08 -6.16
CA ARG A 56 -3.16 9.48 -6.57
C ARG A 56 -1.92 9.59 -7.45
N PHE A 57 -0.81 8.96 -7.03
CA PHE A 57 0.45 9.01 -7.78
C PHE A 57 0.32 8.33 -9.14
N LEU A 58 -0.29 7.14 -9.17
CA LEU A 58 -0.51 6.40 -10.41
C LEU A 58 -1.43 7.16 -11.37
N THR A 59 -2.56 7.66 -10.87
CA THR A 59 -3.51 8.45 -11.66
C THR A 59 -2.88 9.72 -12.24
N LEU A 60 -1.92 10.32 -11.52
CA LEU A 60 -1.19 11.49 -12.00
C LEU A 60 -0.20 11.12 -13.12
N PHE A 61 0.64 10.10 -12.92
CA PHE A 61 1.72 9.75 -13.86
C PHE A 61 1.33 8.77 -14.97
N GLN A 62 0.11 8.24 -14.97
CA GLN A 62 -0.42 7.43 -16.07
C GLN A 62 -1.11 8.28 -17.16
N GLN A 63 -1.13 9.60 -17.01
CA GLN A 63 -1.62 10.52 -18.03
C GLN A 63 -0.61 10.66 -19.18
N GLU A 64 -1.09 11.03 -20.37
CA GLU A 64 -0.23 11.19 -21.55
C GLU A 64 0.73 12.40 -21.42
N THR A 65 0.40 13.38 -20.58
CA THR A 65 1.16 14.61 -20.41
C THR A 65 2.47 14.37 -19.64
N PRO A 66 3.61 14.93 -20.08
CA PRO A 66 4.86 14.82 -19.33
C PRO A 66 4.84 15.68 -18.07
N LEU A 67 4.86 15.03 -16.90
CA LEU A 67 4.79 15.66 -15.58
C LEU A 67 6.13 15.62 -14.81
N ILE A 68 7.26 15.65 -15.53
CA ILE A 68 8.60 15.60 -14.91
C ILE A 68 8.84 16.70 -13.87
N HIS A 69 8.24 17.87 -14.07
CA HIS A 69 8.34 19.03 -13.20
C HIS A 69 7.66 18.86 -11.83
N VAL A 70 6.78 17.87 -11.65
CA VAL A 70 6.22 17.52 -10.33
C VAL A 70 6.76 16.19 -9.81
N LEU A 71 7.51 15.43 -10.61
CA LEU A 71 7.95 14.07 -10.27
C LEU A 71 8.70 13.98 -8.95
N HIS A 72 9.65 14.89 -8.69
CA HIS A 72 10.42 14.86 -7.43
C HIS A 72 9.54 15.12 -6.21
N TYR A 73 8.68 16.14 -6.27
CA TYR A 73 7.73 16.46 -5.20
C TYR A 73 6.79 15.28 -4.94
N GLU A 74 6.24 14.70 -6.01
CA GLU A 74 5.27 13.61 -5.93
C GLU A 74 5.88 12.31 -5.39
N LEU A 75 7.12 11.99 -5.76
CA LEU A 75 7.87 10.88 -5.20
C LEU A 75 8.18 11.09 -3.70
N SER A 76 8.53 12.32 -3.31
CA SER A 76 8.75 12.68 -1.91
C SER A 76 7.46 12.52 -1.10
N SER A 77 6.35 13.03 -1.64
CA SER A 77 5.02 12.92 -1.03
C SER A 77 4.59 11.46 -0.90
N LEU A 78 4.77 10.65 -1.93
CA LEU A 78 4.44 9.23 -1.93
C LEU A 78 5.21 8.46 -0.87
N TYR A 79 6.53 8.69 -0.75
CA TYR A 79 7.33 8.02 0.26
C TYR A 79 6.96 8.48 1.68
N CYS A 80 6.73 9.78 1.89
CA CYS A 80 6.23 10.32 3.15
C CYS A 80 4.88 9.69 3.55
N LEU A 81 3.95 9.55 2.61
CA LEU A 81 2.65 8.91 2.83
C LEU A 81 2.79 7.46 3.31
N VAL A 82 3.74 6.68 2.76
CA VAL A 82 4.04 5.32 3.24
C VAL A 82 4.49 5.36 4.69
N LEU A 83 5.45 6.22 5.01
CA LEU A 83 6.02 6.35 6.36
C LEU A 83 4.97 6.73 7.40
N LEU A 84 4.11 7.70 7.09
CA LEU A 84 3.03 8.18 7.97
C LEU A 84 1.93 7.13 8.25
N LYS A 85 1.89 5.99 7.53
CA LYS A 85 0.94 4.93 7.86
C LYS A 85 1.34 4.12 9.10
N PHE A 86 2.63 4.08 9.43
CA PHE A 86 3.16 3.22 10.49
C PHE A 86 4.17 3.88 11.42
N LEU A 87 4.62 5.10 11.12
CA LEU A 87 5.44 5.92 12.00
C LEU A 87 4.62 7.06 12.63
N THR A 88 5.13 7.58 13.75
CA THR A 88 4.54 8.76 14.39
C THR A 88 4.77 10.01 13.54
N THR A 89 3.81 10.93 13.55
CA THR A 89 3.85 12.15 12.71
C THR A 89 5.02 13.05 13.09
N ASP A 90 5.33 13.20 14.38
CA ASP A 90 6.47 13.98 14.89
C ASP A 90 7.82 13.49 14.36
N TYR A 91 7.92 12.21 13.97
CA TYR A 91 9.15 11.65 13.44
C TYR A 91 9.33 11.92 11.94
N VAL A 92 8.24 12.19 11.21
CA VAL A 92 8.22 12.32 9.75
C VAL A 92 8.01 13.76 9.29
N ASP A 93 7.17 14.55 9.96
CA ASP A 93 6.61 15.83 9.46
C ASP A 93 7.68 16.87 9.07
N ASP A 94 8.84 16.89 9.73
CA ASP A 94 9.92 17.85 9.44
C ASP A 94 10.83 17.42 8.27
N LYS A 95 10.54 16.31 7.59
CA LYS A 95 11.42 15.71 6.58
C LYS A 95 10.81 15.79 5.18
N VAL A 96 11.59 16.31 4.24
CA VAL A 96 11.19 16.44 2.83
C VAL A 96 12.33 15.98 1.92
N GLY A 97 12.00 15.43 0.76
CA GLY A 97 12.96 15.07 -0.27
C GLY A 97 14.03 14.10 0.25
N GLY A 98 15.29 14.43 0.01
CA GLY A 98 16.43 13.57 0.38
C GLY A 98 16.49 13.20 1.86
N PHE A 99 16.00 14.06 2.76
CA PHE A 99 16.02 13.81 4.22
C PHE A 99 15.11 12.66 4.65
N LEU A 100 14.08 12.32 3.86
CA LEU A 100 13.23 11.16 4.12
C LEU A 100 14.01 9.84 4.00
N LEU A 101 15.06 9.82 3.16
CA LEU A 101 15.88 8.62 2.97
C LEU A 101 16.76 8.33 4.19
N ASP A 102 17.06 9.35 5.00
CA ASP A 102 17.94 9.22 6.15
C ASP A 102 17.19 8.75 7.41
N LEU A 103 15.86 8.65 7.37
CA LEU A 103 15.04 8.12 8.46
C LEU A 103 15.33 6.63 8.70
N ASP A 104 15.40 6.26 9.98
CA ASP A 104 15.40 4.88 10.42
C ASP A 104 13.99 4.47 10.85
N PHE A 105 13.24 3.94 9.90
CA PHE A 105 11.87 3.50 10.09
C PHE A 105 11.74 2.17 10.84
N LYS A 106 12.85 1.54 11.28
CA LYS A 106 12.84 0.31 12.08
C LYS A 106 12.89 0.57 13.58
N LEU A 107 13.09 1.82 14.01
CA LEU A 107 13.03 2.21 15.42
C LEU A 107 11.64 1.94 15.99
N ASN A 108 11.56 1.10 17.03
CA ASN A 108 10.28 0.66 17.60
C ASN A 108 9.56 1.81 18.30
N GLU A 109 10.29 2.70 18.97
CA GLU A 109 9.78 3.86 19.69
C GLU A 109 9.20 4.94 18.78
N LYS A 110 9.51 4.89 17.48
CA LYS A 110 8.97 5.79 16.46
C LYS A 110 7.83 5.17 15.65
N GLN A 111 7.52 3.89 15.89
CA GLN A 111 6.43 3.19 15.23
C GLN A 111 5.11 3.34 16.00
N LEU A 112 4.03 3.39 15.23
CA LEU A 112 2.68 3.35 15.77
C LEU A 112 2.39 1.98 16.40
N ASN A 113 1.66 2.00 17.51
CA ASN A 113 1.14 0.77 18.11
C ASN A 113 0.01 0.16 17.25
N ASN A 114 -0.41 -1.08 17.56
CA ASN A 114 -1.45 -1.79 16.80
C ASN A 114 -2.80 -1.05 16.72
N LYS A 115 -3.10 -0.14 17.67
CA LYS A 115 -4.35 0.64 17.66
C LYS A 115 -4.26 1.86 16.75
N GLN A 116 -3.05 2.33 16.46
CA GLN A 116 -2.80 3.57 15.72
C GLN A 116 -2.35 3.33 14.28
N ILE A 117 -1.69 2.20 14.02
CA ILE A 117 -1.23 1.84 12.67
C ILE A 117 -2.39 1.84 11.68
N ARG A 118 -2.20 2.48 10.53
CA ARG A 118 -3.27 2.70 9.57
C ARG A 118 -3.46 1.42 8.74
N ILE A 119 -4.67 0.85 8.77
CA ILE A 119 -5.02 -0.36 8.01
C ILE A 119 -6.35 -0.27 7.26
N GLY A 120 -7.07 0.84 7.41
CA GLY A 120 -8.41 1.07 6.83
C GLY A 120 -9.55 0.57 7.72
N GLU A 121 -10.70 1.24 7.62
CA GLU A 121 -11.89 0.94 8.43
C GLU A 121 -12.47 -0.44 8.12
N GLU A 122 -12.53 -0.81 6.85
CA GLU A 122 -13.04 -2.12 6.43
C GLU A 122 -12.19 -3.26 6.97
N THR A 123 -10.86 -3.10 6.96
CA THR A 123 -9.95 -4.07 7.57
C THR A 123 -10.17 -4.15 9.09
N LEU A 124 -10.31 -3.01 9.78
CA LEU A 124 -10.58 -2.96 11.23
C LEU A 124 -11.89 -3.68 11.60
N LYS A 125 -12.96 -3.49 10.82
CA LYS A 125 -14.23 -4.18 11.03
C LYS A 125 -14.05 -5.70 10.95
N LEU A 126 -13.29 -6.19 9.98
CA LEU A 126 -13.06 -7.62 9.81
C LEU A 126 -12.13 -8.20 10.89
N LEU A 127 -11.18 -7.43 11.43
CA LEU A 127 -10.32 -7.90 12.53
C LEU A 127 -11.10 -8.31 13.79
N ASN A 128 -12.30 -7.76 14.01
CA ASN A 128 -13.14 -8.10 15.16
C ASN A 128 -13.51 -9.59 15.21
N HIS A 129 -13.45 -10.30 14.09
CA HIS A 129 -13.77 -11.73 14.00
C HIS A 129 -12.55 -12.63 14.20
N LEU A 130 -11.33 -12.07 14.23
CA LEU A 130 -10.11 -12.83 14.51
C LEU A 130 -9.89 -13.03 16.01
N THR A 131 -9.23 -14.12 16.36
CA THR A 131 -8.66 -14.35 17.70
C THR A 131 -7.51 -13.38 17.99
N GLN A 132 -7.14 -13.24 19.27
CA GLN A 132 -6.03 -12.37 19.68
C GLN A 132 -4.72 -12.73 18.96
N LYS A 133 -4.38 -14.01 18.88
CA LYS A 133 -3.15 -14.50 18.24
C LYS A 133 -3.13 -14.21 16.74
N GLU A 134 -4.26 -14.36 16.06
CA GLU A 134 -4.38 -14.05 14.63
C GLU A 134 -4.26 -12.54 14.37
N ARG A 135 -4.81 -11.70 15.25
CA ARG A 135 -4.65 -10.23 15.17
C ARG A 135 -3.19 -9.83 15.34
N GLU A 136 -2.49 -10.41 16.30
CA GLU A 136 -1.05 -10.16 16.51
C GLU A 136 -0.25 -10.52 15.26
N THR A 137 -0.47 -11.73 14.72
CA THR A 137 0.15 -12.19 13.47
C THR A 137 -0.16 -11.25 12.30
N PHE A 138 -1.41 -10.80 12.18
CA PHE A 138 -1.81 -9.85 11.15
C PHE A 138 -1.05 -8.52 11.27
N PHE A 139 -0.89 -7.98 12.48
CA PHE A 139 -0.16 -6.73 12.68
C PHE A 139 1.36 -6.87 12.47
N GLU A 140 1.93 -8.05 12.69
CA GLU A 140 3.31 -8.36 12.29
C GLU A 140 3.46 -8.33 10.75
N ASP A 141 2.53 -8.97 10.04
CA ASP A 141 2.51 -8.94 8.57
C ASP A 141 2.35 -7.52 8.02
N VAL A 142 1.47 -6.71 8.62
CA VAL A 142 1.26 -5.31 8.25
C VAL A 142 2.56 -4.50 8.38
N ARG A 143 3.27 -4.63 9.50
CA ARG A 143 4.57 -3.96 9.69
C ARG A 143 5.59 -4.43 8.66
N LYS A 144 5.65 -5.73 8.41
CA LYS A 144 6.56 -6.30 7.40
C LYS A 144 6.27 -5.72 6.02
N ILE A 145 5.01 -5.57 5.63
CA ILE A 145 4.62 -4.95 4.35
C ILE A 145 5.08 -3.49 4.31
N TYR A 146 4.80 -2.71 5.36
CA TYR A 146 5.23 -1.31 5.42
C TYR A 146 6.75 -1.15 5.39
N HIS A 147 7.50 -1.94 6.17
CA HIS A 147 8.96 -1.94 6.15
C HIS A 147 9.51 -2.32 4.78
N THR A 148 8.95 -3.37 4.15
CA THR A 148 9.39 -3.80 2.81
C THR A 148 9.13 -2.72 1.77
N THR A 149 7.98 -2.05 1.87
CA THR A 149 7.60 -0.95 0.98
C THR A 149 8.54 0.24 1.20
N ALA A 150 8.76 0.67 2.45
CA ALA A 150 9.66 1.76 2.79
C ALA A 150 11.11 1.48 2.36
N GLU A 151 11.62 0.26 2.57
CA GLU A 151 12.92 -0.17 2.06
C GLU A 151 13.02 -0.07 0.54
N TYR A 152 11.96 -0.47 -0.18
CA TYR A 152 11.90 -0.34 -1.63
C TYR A 152 11.98 1.14 -2.05
N PHE A 153 11.18 2.01 -1.45
CA PHE A 153 11.22 3.45 -1.74
C PHE A 153 12.58 4.07 -1.41
N LYS A 154 13.15 3.75 -0.25
CA LYS A 154 14.46 4.24 0.19
C LYS A 154 15.58 3.91 -0.80
N LYS A 155 15.51 2.74 -1.44
CA LYS A 155 16.51 2.28 -2.41
C LYS A 155 16.29 2.81 -3.82
N ASN A 156 15.04 3.00 -4.24
CA ASN A 156 14.70 3.21 -5.64
C ASN A 156 14.26 4.63 -5.98
N VAL A 157 13.87 5.46 -5.00
CA VAL A 157 13.45 6.82 -5.30
C VAL A 157 14.64 7.77 -5.39
N PRO A 158 14.76 8.54 -6.50
CA PRO A 158 15.84 9.50 -6.71
C PRO A 158 15.66 10.81 -5.93
N LEU A 159 15.33 10.79 -4.63
CA LEU A 159 15.09 12.02 -3.85
C LEU A 159 16.34 12.89 -3.64
N LYS A 160 17.54 12.32 -3.79
CA LYS A 160 18.83 13.03 -3.76
C LYS A 160 19.27 13.53 -5.15
N ASN A 161 18.47 13.33 -6.20
CA ASN A 161 18.79 13.78 -7.55
C ASN A 161 18.48 15.29 -7.69
N SER A 162 19.53 16.10 -7.83
CA SER A 162 19.40 17.56 -7.97
C SER A 162 18.68 17.96 -9.26
N PHE A 163 18.93 17.28 -10.38
CA PHE A 163 18.23 17.59 -11.64
C PHE A 163 16.71 17.47 -11.50
N LEU A 164 16.20 16.38 -10.90
CA LEU A 164 14.75 16.23 -10.69
C LEU A 164 14.19 17.25 -9.69
N SER A 165 14.99 17.68 -8.72
CA SER A 165 14.65 18.80 -7.82
C SER A 165 14.56 20.12 -8.59
N ASP A 166 15.55 20.42 -9.43
CA ASP A 166 15.67 21.71 -10.11
C ASP A 166 14.63 21.88 -11.22
N VAL A 167 14.25 20.79 -11.89
CA VAL A 167 13.20 20.78 -12.93
C VAL A 167 11.83 21.23 -12.39
N GLN A 168 11.63 21.25 -11.07
CA GLN A 168 10.44 21.83 -10.43
C GLN A 168 10.22 23.30 -10.78
N ILE A 169 11.27 24.05 -11.14
CA ILE A 169 11.15 25.46 -11.60
C ILE A 169 10.24 25.60 -12.83
N LEU A 170 10.07 24.53 -13.61
CA LEU A 170 9.16 24.53 -14.76
C LEU A 170 7.69 24.54 -14.34
N HIS A 171 7.36 24.22 -13.09
CA HIS A 171 5.97 24.24 -12.61
C HIS A 171 5.43 25.68 -12.59
N PRO A 172 4.20 25.93 -13.08
CA PRO A 172 3.67 27.30 -13.23
C PRO A 172 3.69 28.15 -11.95
N SER A 173 3.57 27.53 -10.77
CA SER A 173 3.62 28.26 -9.48
C SER A 173 4.97 28.94 -9.20
N TYR A 174 6.06 28.49 -9.82
CA TYR A 174 7.40 29.06 -9.64
C TYR A 174 7.77 30.10 -10.72
N ARG A 175 6.87 30.37 -11.68
CA ARG A 175 7.11 31.31 -12.78
C ARG A 175 6.67 32.76 -12.48
N SER A 176 6.03 32.99 -11.35
CA SER A 176 5.47 34.30 -10.93
C SER A 176 6.34 35.05 -9.90
N VAL A 177 7.65 34.79 -9.89
CA VAL A 177 8.65 35.54 -9.10
C VAL A 177 9.56 36.32 -10.05
#